data_AF-G2XMZ6-F1
#
_entry.id   AF-G2XMZ6-F1
#
_cell.length_a   1.000
_cell.length_b   1.000
_cell.length_c   1.000
_cell.angle_alpha   90.00
_cell.angle_beta   90.00
_cell.angle_gamma   90.00
#
_symmetry.space_group_name_H-M   'P 1'
#
loop_
_entity.id
_entity.type
_entity.pdbx_description
1 polymer ?
#
loop_
_entity_poly.entity_id
_entity_poly.type
_entity_poly.pdbx_seq_one_letter_code
_entity_poly.pdbx_strand_id
1 'polypeptide(L)'
;MHGEAQDSLRATNALLTGFDRVRACPNVVFMSTSNMVDCLDEAFLDRCAIQIPFQPPSEESQYKILRASVLELVRSQIILADVSTLIDHTQLIHSWQEARLYAAVQSETPTRKLFNIIIQLNSPAAKEKLGISGRFLTQIPDQALMRCTRPNKLMHLDVALDCIKKFVEDLLSSRVQKRKPSELEVQLDAKQHCCCLAKRDG
;
A
#
# COMPACT_ATOMS: atom_id res chain seq x y z
N MET A 1 -12.18 -5.54 34.30
CA MET A 1 -11.47 -5.02 33.10
C MET A 1 -10.91 -3.61 33.35
N HIS A 2 -10.08 -3.41 34.38
CA HIS A 2 -9.46 -2.10 34.68
C HIS A 2 -7.91 -2.15 34.67
N GLY A 3 -7.31 -3.34 34.60
CA GLY A 3 -5.85 -3.51 34.59
C GLY A 3 -5.21 -3.20 33.24
N GLU A 4 -5.81 -3.64 32.13
CA GLU A 4 -5.20 -3.55 30.79
C GLU A 4 -4.98 -2.11 30.31
N ALA A 5 -5.90 -1.19 30.62
CA ALA A 5 -5.75 0.23 30.31
C ALA A 5 -4.64 0.88 31.16
N GLN A 6 -4.56 0.54 32.46
CA GLN A 6 -3.51 1.05 33.34
C GLN A 6 -2.13 0.50 33.00
N ASP A 7 -2.06 -0.78 32.62
CA ASP A 7 -0.82 -1.41 32.19
C ASP A 7 -0.34 -0.82 30.87
N SER A 8 -1.25 -0.55 29.93
CA SER A 8 -0.93 0.14 28.67
C SER A 8 -0.40 1.55 28.92
N LEU A 9 -1.03 2.33 29.81
CA LEU A 9 -0.54 3.65 30.21
C LEU A 9 0.85 3.59 30.85
N ARG A 10 1.07 2.63 31.77
CA ARG A 10 2.38 2.45 32.41
C ARG A 10 3.45 2.05 31.39
N ALA A 11 3.11 1.18 30.44
CA ALA A 11 4.02 0.76 29.37
C ALA A 11 4.39 1.94 28.46
N THR A 12 3.40 2.76 28.05
CA THR A 12 3.64 3.96 27.24
C THR A 12 4.53 4.97 27.97
N ASN A 13 4.26 5.25 29.25
CA ASN A 13 5.09 6.16 30.04
C ASN A 13 6.53 5.64 30.21
N ALA A 14 6.70 4.33 30.42
CA ALA A 14 8.02 3.72 30.48
C ALA A 14 8.76 3.83 29.14
N LEU A 15 8.06 3.66 28.01
CA LEU A 15 8.61 3.82 26.67
C LEU A 15 9.05 5.26 26.39
N LEU A 16 8.22 6.25 26.69
CA LEU A 16 8.56 7.68 26.53
C LEU A 16 9.74 8.09 27.42
N THR A 17 9.76 7.62 28.68
CA THR A 17 10.89 7.83 29.59
C THR A 17 12.17 7.18 29.05
N GLY A 18 12.04 5.96 28.51
CA GLY A 18 13.13 5.26 27.85
C GLY A 18 13.68 6.07 26.69
N PHE A 19 12.80 6.57 25.82
CA PHE A 19 13.13 7.42 24.67
C PHE A 19 13.91 8.67 25.09
N ASP A 20 13.45 9.39 26.12
CA ASP A 20 14.09 10.61 26.60
C ASP A 20 15.53 10.34 27.11
N ARG A 21 15.77 9.18 27.74
CA ARG A 21 17.12 8.81 28.24
C ARG A 21 18.13 8.59 27.12
N VAL A 22 17.70 8.00 26.01
CA VAL A 22 18.57 7.59 24.89
C VAL A 22 18.65 8.64 23.80
N ARG A 23 17.75 9.62 23.78
CA ARG A 23 17.74 10.73 22.81
C ARG A 23 19.05 11.54 22.78
N ALA A 24 19.76 11.62 23.91
CA ALA A 24 21.04 12.32 24.01
C ALA A 24 22.23 11.53 23.43
N CYS A 25 22.06 10.25 23.10
CA CYS A 25 23.13 9.42 22.55
C CYS A 25 23.34 9.76 21.06
N PRO A 26 24.51 10.28 20.66
CA PRO A 26 24.74 10.77 19.29
C PRO A 26 24.79 9.65 18.23
N ASN A 27 24.86 8.40 18.67
CA ASN A 27 24.94 7.19 17.84
C ASN A 27 23.63 6.39 17.80
N VAL A 28 22.50 6.98 18.22
CA VAL A 28 21.19 6.33 18.22
C VAL A 28 20.20 7.13 17.37
N VAL A 29 19.48 6.45 16.49
CA VAL A 29 18.42 7.02 15.66
C VAL A 29 17.13 6.26 15.90
N PHE A 30 16.05 7.00 16.16
CA PHE A 30 14.71 6.44 16.26
C PHE A 30 13.93 6.63 14.97
N MET A 31 13.40 5.54 14.45
CA MET A 31 12.48 5.54 13.33
C MET A 31 11.21 4.80 13.75
N SER A 32 10.06 5.41 13.51
CA SER A 32 8.76 4.83 13.84
C SER A 32 7.79 5.07 12.71
N THR A 33 6.87 4.13 12.52
CA THR A 33 5.85 4.17 11.48
C THR A 33 4.50 3.89 12.12
N SER A 34 3.47 4.65 11.79
CA SER A 34 2.10 4.41 12.24
C SER A 34 1.14 4.48 11.07
N ASN A 35 0.20 3.54 11.02
CA ASN A 35 -0.93 3.59 10.09
C ASN A 35 -2.12 4.38 10.69
N MET A 36 -2.05 4.71 11.98
CA MET A 36 -3.12 5.37 12.75
C MET A 36 -2.60 6.71 13.27
N VAL A 37 -2.34 7.65 12.35
CA VAL A 37 -1.72 8.93 12.68
C VAL A 37 -2.60 9.74 13.64
N ASP A 38 -3.92 9.71 13.43
CA ASP A 38 -4.91 10.44 14.23
C ASP A 38 -5.08 9.91 15.66
N CYS A 39 -4.53 8.73 15.95
CA CYS A 39 -4.59 8.09 17.26
C CYS A 39 -3.25 8.12 18.00
N LEU A 40 -2.24 8.80 17.46
CA LEU A 40 -0.95 8.91 18.12
C LEU A 40 -1.03 9.87 19.31
N ASP A 41 -0.33 9.48 20.38
CA ASP A 41 -0.21 10.28 21.60
C ASP A 41 0.58 11.56 21.33
N GLU A 42 0.08 12.69 21.83
CA GLU A 42 0.69 14.01 21.62
C GLU A 42 2.10 14.08 22.21
N ALA A 43 2.34 13.46 23.37
CA ALA A 43 3.66 13.46 23.99
C ALA A 43 4.67 12.63 23.17
N PHE A 44 4.23 11.61 22.43
CA PHE A 44 5.08 10.95 21.44
C PHE A 44 5.39 11.87 20.25
N LEU A 45 4.39 12.56 19.71
CA LEU A 45 4.56 13.46 18.56
C LEU A 45 5.50 14.63 18.85
N ASP A 46 5.41 15.23 20.04
CA ASP A 46 6.32 16.29 20.51
C ASP A 46 7.79 15.87 20.52
N ARG A 47 8.04 14.56 20.67
CA ARG A 47 9.39 14.00 20.69
C ARG A 47 9.91 13.68 19.30
N CYS A 48 9.06 13.60 18.27
CA CYS A 48 9.46 13.35 16.90
C CYS A 48 10.06 14.62 16.27
N ALA A 49 11.35 14.58 15.95
CA ALA A 49 12.02 15.70 15.28
C ALA A 49 11.54 15.89 13.83
N ILE A 50 11.17 14.79 13.17
CA ILE A 50 10.73 14.79 11.77
C ILE A 50 9.47 13.93 11.69
N GLN A 51 8.40 14.51 11.14
CA GLN A 51 7.14 13.82 10.87
C GLN A 51 6.89 13.83 9.36
N ILE A 52 6.90 12.66 8.73
CA ILE A 52 6.75 12.51 7.27
C ILE A 52 5.44 11.77 6.99
N PRO A 53 4.40 12.45 6.47
CA PRO A 53 3.21 11.76 6.01
C PRO A 53 3.53 10.95 4.75
N PHE A 54 3.27 9.64 4.79
CA PHE A 54 3.46 8.77 3.63
C PHE A 54 2.24 8.80 2.73
N GLN A 55 2.42 9.29 1.51
CA GLN A 55 1.40 9.27 0.47
C GLN A 55 1.46 7.94 -0.32
N PRO A 56 0.33 7.50 -0.91
CA PRO A 56 0.34 6.43 -1.89
C PRO A 56 1.35 6.70 -3.02
N PRO A 57 1.94 5.66 -3.63
CA PRO A 57 2.92 5.82 -4.69
C PRO A 57 2.35 6.61 -5.89
N SER A 58 3.14 7.55 -6.41
CA SER A 58 2.84 8.26 -7.66
C SER A 58 2.75 7.28 -8.85
N GLU A 59 2.10 7.65 -9.95
CA GLU A 59 1.99 6.77 -11.14
C GLU A 59 3.34 6.27 -11.65
N GLU A 60 4.36 7.14 -11.64
CA GLU A 60 5.74 6.76 -11.97
C GLU A 60 6.30 5.74 -10.97
N SER A 61 6.09 5.96 -9.66
CA SER A 61 6.50 5.01 -8.62
C SER A 61 5.77 3.67 -8.77
N GLN A 62 4.48 3.70 -9.09
CA GLN A 62 3.68 2.50 -9.32
C GLN A 62 4.22 1.71 -10.51
N TYR A 63 4.51 2.39 -11.61
CA TYR A 63 5.15 1.80 -12.79
C TYR A 63 6.49 1.16 -12.45
N LYS A 64 7.35 1.89 -11.73
CA LYS A 64 8.67 1.37 -11.30
C LYS A 64 8.55 0.12 -10.43
N ILE A 65 7.63 0.11 -9.45
CA ILE A 65 7.40 -1.04 -8.56
C ILE A 65 6.90 -2.25 -9.36
N LEU A 66 5.86 -2.06 -10.19
CA LEU A 66 5.29 -3.16 -10.96
C LEU A 66 6.28 -3.68 -12.01
N ARG A 67 7.01 -2.78 -12.68
CA ARG A 67 8.10 -3.12 -13.62
C ARG A 67 9.16 -3.97 -12.94
N ALA A 68 9.66 -3.53 -11.78
CA ALA A 68 10.68 -4.27 -11.04
C ALA A 68 10.17 -5.65 -10.62
N SER A 69 8.92 -5.74 -10.18
CA SER A 69 8.29 -7.01 -9.79
C SER A 69 8.18 -7.98 -10.96
N VAL A 70 7.78 -7.52 -12.15
CA VAL A 70 7.73 -8.35 -13.36
C VAL A 70 9.12 -8.77 -13.83
N LEU A 71 10.09 -7.83 -13.84
CA LEU A 71 11.46 -8.15 -14.25
C LEU A 71 12.14 -9.13 -13.29
N GLU A 72 11.82 -9.10 -12.00
CA GLU A 72 12.30 -10.09 -11.03
C GLU A 72 11.77 -11.50 -11.33
N LEU A 73 10.53 -11.61 -11.81
CA LEU A 73 9.98 -12.88 -12.28
C LEU A 73 10.64 -13.37 -13.57
N VAL A 74 11.11 -12.45 -14.43
CA VAL A 74 11.94 -12.81 -15.58
C VAL A 74 13.33 -13.28 -15.14
N ARG A 75 13.96 -12.54 -14.23
CA ARG A 75 15.29 -12.86 -13.69
C ARG A 75 15.32 -14.23 -13.03
N SER A 76 14.25 -14.59 -12.31
CA SER A 76 14.07 -15.90 -11.67
C SER A 76 13.58 -17.01 -12.61
N GLN A 77 13.43 -16.73 -13.91
CA GLN A 77 12.96 -17.69 -14.93
C GLN A 77 11.55 -18.23 -14.70
N ILE A 78 10.74 -17.57 -13.87
CA ILE A 78 9.31 -17.85 -13.72
C ILE A 78 8.56 -17.35 -14.97
N ILE A 79 8.98 -16.20 -15.49
CA ILE A 79 8.55 -15.66 -16.77
C ILE A 79 9.69 -15.79 -17.78
N LEU A 80 9.41 -16.38 -18.94
CA LEU A 80 10.36 -16.50 -20.03
C LEU A 80 10.31 -15.26 -20.95
N ALA A 81 11.48 -14.73 -21.24
CA ALA A 81 11.68 -13.66 -22.22
C ALA A 81 12.97 -13.92 -23.00
N ASP A 82 12.98 -13.52 -24.27
CA ASP A 82 14.23 -13.52 -25.04
C ASP A 82 15.10 -12.33 -24.61
N VAL A 83 16.19 -12.64 -23.91
CA VAL A 83 17.19 -11.67 -23.46
C VAL A 83 18.51 -11.82 -24.22
N SER A 84 18.58 -12.69 -25.23
CA SER A 84 19.84 -13.05 -25.91
C SER A 84 20.50 -11.86 -26.63
N THR A 85 19.68 -10.89 -27.06
CA THR A 85 20.11 -9.68 -27.76
C THR A 85 20.27 -8.47 -26.85
N LEU A 86 19.98 -8.62 -25.55
CA LEU A 86 19.97 -7.53 -24.59
C LEU A 86 21.26 -7.52 -23.75
N ILE A 87 21.70 -6.32 -23.39
CA ILE A 87 22.81 -6.13 -22.45
C ILE A 87 22.32 -6.43 -21.02
N ASP A 88 21.07 -6.05 -20.73
CA ASP A 88 20.44 -6.27 -19.43
C ASP A 88 18.93 -6.54 -19.60
N HIS A 89 18.39 -7.49 -18.82
CA HIS A 89 16.97 -7.83 -18.81
C HIS A 89 16.02 -6.64 -18.55
N THR A 90 16.50 -5.59 -17.88
CA THR A 90 15.76 -4.33 -17.69
C THR A 90 15.42 -3.65 -19.01
N GLN A 91 16.10 -3.96 -20.12
CA GLN A 91 15.76 -3.45 -21.44
C GLN A 91 14.50 -4.08 -22.04
N LEU A 92 13.97 -5.17 -21.47
CA LEU A 92 12.70 -5.79 -21.90
C LEU A 92 11.48 -4.89 -21.71
N ILE A 93 11.52 -4.05 -20.67
CA ILE A 93 10.47 -3.09 -20.33
C ILE A 93 11.15 -1.75 -20.09
N HIS A 94 10.84 -0.74 -20.88
CA HIS A 94 11.50 0.56 -20.82
C HIS A 94 11.11 1.38 -19.58
N SER A 95 11.75 2.53 -19.40
CA SER A 95 11.46 3.46 -18.30
C SER A 95 10.06 4.07 -18.40
N TRP A 96 9.59 4.68 -17.30
CA TRP A 96 8.33 5.42 -17.29
C TRP A 96 8.31 6.56 -18.33
N GLN A 97 9.43 7.30 -18.45
CA GLN A 97 9.57 8.39 -19.41
C GLN A 97 9.40 7.90 -20.85
N GLU A 98 10.05 6.79 -21.21
CA GLU A 98 9.96 6.19 -22.54
C GLU A 98 8.55 5.62 -22.80
N ALA A 99 7.98 4.91 -21.83
CA ALA A 99 6.63 4.37 -21.93
C ALA A 99 5.59 5.48 -22.20
N ARG A 100 5.74 6.63 -21.54
CA ARG A 100 4.88 7.80 -21.73
C ARG A 100 5.14 8.50 -23.07
N LEU A 101 6.40 8.64 -23.48
CA LEU A 101 6.77 9.24 -24.77
C LEU A 101 6.18 8.46 -25.95
N TYR A 102 6.26 7.12 -25.89
CA TYR A 102 5.76 6.23 -26.94
C TYR A 102 4.30 5.81 -26.75
N ALA A 103 3.57 6.45 -25.84
CA ALA A 103 2.16 6.15 -25.55
C ALA A 103 1.19 6.50 -26.70
N ALA A 104 1.64 7.12 -27.80
CA ALA A 104 0.83 7.31 -29.01
C ALA A 104 1.02 6.18 -30.04
N VAL A 105 2.07 5.37 -29.93
CA VAL A 105 2.44 4.36 -30.94
C VAL A 105 1.59 3.10 -30.76
N GLN A 106 0.83 2.66 -31.77
CA GLN A 106 -0.07 1.49 -31.71
C GLN A 106 0.66 0.13 -31.72
N SER A 107 1.80 0.03 -31.04
CA SER A 107 2.56 -1.21 -30.91
C SER A 107 2.27 -1.86 -29.55
N GLU A 108 1.84 -3.12 -29.58
CA GLU A 108 1.66 -3.98 -28.40
C GLU A 108 3.02 -4.49 -27.90
N THR A 109 3.77 -3.59 -27.25
CA THR A 109 5.04 -3.92 -26.59
C THR A 109 4.83 -4.26 -25.11
N PRO A 110 5.74 -5.02 -24.46
CA PRO A 110 5.70 -5.24 -23.01
C PRO A 110 5.64 -3.93 -22.21
N THR A 111 6.42 -2.93 -22.64
CA THR A 111 6.41 -1.56 -22.11
C THR A 111 5.02 -0.94 -22.15
N ARG A 112 4.34 -1.05 -23.28
CA ARG A 112 2.99 -0.52 -23.49
C ARG A 112 1.96 -1.24 -22.61
N LYS A 113 1.99 -2.57 -22.57
CA LYS A 113 1.06 -3.36 -21.75
C LYS A 113 1.18 -3.00 -20.27
N LEU A 114 2.41 -2.89 -19.76
CA LEU A 114 2.67 -2.45 -18.39
C LEU A 114 2.16 -1.02 -18.14
N PHE A 115 2.40 -0.10 -19.06
CA PHE A 115 1.91 1.28 -18.95
C PHE A 115 0.38 1.33 -18.87
N ASN A 116 -0.31 0.57 -19.74
CA ASN A 116 -1.77 0.50 -19.74
C ASN A 116 -2.34 -0.05 -18.42
N ILE A 117 -1.68 -1.04 -17.80
CA ILE A 117 -2.06 -1.54 -16.46
C ILE A 117 -2.00 -0.41 -15.42
N ILE A 118 -0.95 0.41 -15.44
CA ILE A 118 -0.82 1.55 -14.52
C ILE A 118 -1.91 2.60 -14.78
N ILE A 119 -2.19 2.93 -16.04
CA ILE A 119 -3.29 3.86 -16.38
C ILE A 119 -4.63 3.32 -15.88
N GLN A 120 -4.88 2.03 -16.04
CA GLN A 120 -6.11 1.39 -15.57
C GLN A 120 -6.24 1.43 -14.04
N LEU A 121 -5.16 1.11 -13.32
CA LEU A 121 -5.12 1.21 -11.86
C LEU A 121 -5.41 2.63 -11.38
N ASN A 122 -4.99 3.66 -12.15
CA ASN A 122 -5.21 5.05 -11.79
C ASN A 122 -6.56 5.63 -12.26
N SER A 123 -7.43 4.83 -12.88
CA SER A 123 -8.80 5.25 -13.18
C SER A 123 -9.58 5.59 -11.90
N PRO A 124 -10.56 6.52 -11.95
CA PRO A 124 -11.31 6.93 -10.76
C PRO A 124 -11.95 5.75 -10.00
N ALA A 125 -12.58 4.83 -10.74
CA ALA A 125 -13.20 3.64 -10.19
C ALA A 125 -12.18 2.70 -9.50
N ALA A 126 -10.98 2.58 -10.04
CA ALA A 126 -9.93 1.73 -9.48
C ALA A 126 -9.33 2.32 -8.21
N LYS A 127 -9.08 3.64 -8.18
CA LYS A 127 -8.54 4.34 -7.00
C LYS A 127 -9.45 4.22 -5.79
N GLU A 128 -10.76 4.40 -5.98
CA GLU A 128 -11.75 4.27 -4.90
C GLU A 128 -11.83 2.83 -4.38
N LYS A 129 -11.76 1.85 -5.28
CA LYS A 129 -12.06 0.45 -4.95
C LYS A 129 -10.87 -0.34 -4.40
N LEU A 130 -9.68 -0.15 -4.97
CA LEU A 130 -8.54 -1.05 -4.73
C LEU A 130 -7.57 -0.55 -3.67
N GLY A 131 -7.40 0.77 -3.52
CA GLY A 131 -6.37 1.35 -2.67
C GLY A 131 -4.95 0.90 -3.10
N ILE A 132 -4.28 1.68 -3.94
CA ILE A 132 -3.00 1.27 -4.51
C ILE A 132 -1.87 1.51 -3.50
N SER A 133 -1.39 0.44 -2.88
CA SER A 133 -0.20 0.46 -2.03
C SER A 133 1.01 -0.17 -2.74
N GLY A 134 2.23 0.14 -2.27
CA GLY A 134 3.44 -0.52 -2.76
C GLY A 134 3.38 -2.04 -2.61
N ARG A 135 2.88 -2.53 -1.46
CA ARG A 135 2.67 -3.96 -1.21
C ARG A 135 1.70 -4.60 -2.20
N PHE A 136 0.59 -3.93 -2.49
CA PHE A 136 -0.38 -4.41 -3.46
C PHE A 136 0.28 -4.58 -4.84
N LEU A 137 1.02 -3.58 -5.31
CA LEU A 137 1.72 -3.61 -6.61
C LEU A 137 2.76 -4.73 -6.70
N THR A 138 3.51 -4.99 -5.63
CA THR A 138 4.49 -6.09 -5.61
C THR A 138 3.83 -7.47 -5.66
N GLN A 139 2.60 -7.61 -5.16
CA GLN A 139 1.89 -8.88 -5.10
C GLN A 139 1.09 -9.20 -6.37
N ILE A 140 0.71 -8.18 -7.14
CA ILE A 140 -0.13 -8.34 -8.34
C ILE A 140 0.46 -9.36 -9.34
N PRO A 141 1.75 -9.31 -9.73
CA PRO A 141 2.29 -10.24 -10.71
C PRO A 141 2.15 -11.70 -10.27
N ASP A 142 2.55 -12.02 -9.04
CA ASP A 142 2.46 -13.38 -8.50
C ASP A 142 1.00 -13.86 -8.43
N GLN A 143 0.10 -13.01 -7.94
CA GLN A 143 -1.32 -13.36 -7.82
C GLN A 143 -1.99 -13.59 -9.18
N ALA A 144 -1.63 -12.77 -10.17
CA ALA A 144 -2.10 -12.95 -11.53
C ALA A 144 -1.59 -14.26 -12.14
N LEU A 145 -0.29 -14.53 -11.99
CA LEU A 145 0.32 -15.75 -12.50
C LEU A 145 -0.29 -16.99 -11.85
N MET A 146 -0.44 -17.02 -10.52
CA MET A 146 -1.06 -18.16 -9.81
C MET A 146 -2.47 -18.50 -10.35
N ARG A 147 -3.23 -17.52 -10.82
CA ARG A 147 -4.56 -17.75 -11.42
C ARG A 147 -4.51 -18.26 -12.86
N CYS A 148 -3.43 -17.98 -13.58
CA CYS A 148 -3.33 -18.25 -15.01
C CYS A 148 -2.38 -19.40 -15.36
N THR A 149 -1.45 -19.75 -14.47
CA THR A 149 -0.51 -20.85 -14.66
C THR A 149 -1.21 -22.20 -14.56
N ARG A 150 -0.96 -23.06 -15.54
CA ARG A 150 -1.26 -24.50 -15.49
C ARG A 150 0.04 -25.26 -15.33
N PRO A 151 0.07 -26.41 -14.65
CA PRO A 151 1.26 -27.25 -14.60
C PRO A 151 1.75 -27.55 -16.03
N ASN A 152 3.05 -27.40 -16.25
CA ASN A 152 3.77 -27.58 -17.52
C ASN A 152 3.48 -26.57 -18.65
N LYS A 153 2.75 -25.48 -18.40
CA LYS A 153 2.62 -24.40 -19.39
C LYS A 153 3.73 -23.37 -19.21
N LEU A 154 4.56 -23.19 -20.22
CA LEU A 154 5.54 -22.10 -20.27
C LEU A 154 4.83 -20.74 -20.22
N MET A 155 5.36 -19.83 -19.42
CA MET A 155 4.80 -18.49 -19.24
C MET A 155 5.75 -17.45 -19.87
N HIS A 156 5.40 -16.95 -21.06
CA HIS A 156 6.18 -15.89 -21.71
C HIS A 156 5.77 -14.50 -21.22
N LEU A 157 6.69 -13.54 -21.27
CA LEU A 157 6.49 -12.16 -20.79
C LEU A 157 5.21 -11.50 -21.32
N ASP A 158 4.96 -11.64 -22.62
CA ASP A 158 3.79 -11.03 -23.26
C ASP A 158 2.47 -11.58 -22.67
N VAL A 159 2.40 -12.90 -22.51
CA VAL A 159 1.25 -13.61 -21.92
C VAL A 159 1.11 -13.28 -20.43
N ALA A 160 2.23 -13.17 -19.71
CA ALA A 160 2.23 -12.81 -18.30
C ALA A 160 1.62 -11.41 -18.08
N LEU A 161 1.99 -10.43 -18.92
CA LEU A 161 1.43 -9.08 -18.86
C LEU A 161 -0.07 -9.07 -19.18
N ASP A 162 -0.53 -9.88 -20.13
CA ASP A 162 -1.97 -10.04 -20.39
C ASP A 162 -2.71 -10.67 -19.20
N CYS A 163 -2.10 -11.65 -18.53
CA CYS A 163 -2.64 -12.24 -17.32
C CYS A 163 -2.75 -11.22 -16.18
N ILE A 164 -1.73 -10.38 -16.00
CA ILE A 164 -1.74 -9.29 -15.00
C ILE A 164 -2.83 -8.28 -15.31
N LYS A 165 -2.94 -7.85 -16.57
CA LYS A 165 -4.00 -6.93 -17.01
C LYS A 165 -5.39 -7.50 -16.71
N LYS A 166 -5.64 -8.75 -17.10
CA LYS A 166 -6.90 -9.44 -16.83
C LYS A 166 -7.17 -9.59 -15.33
N PHE A 167 -6.15 -9.90 -14.53
CA PHE A 167 -6.28 -9.98 -13.08
C PHE A 167 -6.74 -8.64 -12.48
N VAL A 168 -6.17 -7.51 -12.94
CA VAL A 168 -6.59 -6.17 -12.51
C VAL A 168 -8.04 -5.89 -12.95
N GLU A 169 -8.42 -6.23 -14.19
CA GLU A 169 -9.80 -6.14 -14.67
C GLU A 169 -10.78 -6.93 -13.78
N ASP A 170 -10.41 -8.16 -13.40
CA ASP A 170 -11.22 -9.02 -12.54
C ASP A 170 -11.38 -8.43 -11.12
N LEU A 171 -10.32 -7.83 -10.56
CA LEU A 171 -10.41 -7.12 -9.28
C LEU A 171 -11.37 -5.92 -9.37
N LEU A 172 -11.40 -5.23 -10.50
CA LEU A 172 -12.30 -4.10 -10.75
C LEU A 172 -13.74 -4.54 -11.01
N SER A 173 -13.98 -5.70 -11.60
CA SER A 173 -15.32 -6.23 -11.87
C SER A 173 -15.93 -6.98 -10.68
N SER A 174 -15.11 -7.58 -9.81
CA SER A 174 -15.58 -8.37 -8.66
C SER A 174 -16.31 -7.50 -7.64
N ARG A 175 -17.60 -7.77 -7.35
CA ARG A 175 -18.34 -7.06 -6.29
C ARG A 175 -17.63 -7.30 -4.95
N VAL A 176 -17.22 -6.23 -4.28
CA VAL A 176 -16.64 -6.32 -2.92
C VAL A 176 -17.76 -6.80 -2.00
N GLN A 177 -17.69 -8.05 -1.53
CA GLN A 177 -18.26 -8.39 -0.24
C GLN A 177 -17.49 -7.55 0.77
N LYS A 178 -18.05 -6.38 1.14
CA LYS A 178 -17.58 -5.63 2.29
C LYS A 178 -17.61 -6.62 3.45
N ARG A 179 -16.44 -7.04 3.96
CA ARG A 179 -16.36 -7.54 5.32
C ARG A 179 -16.87 -6.38 6.17
N LYS A 180 -18.13 -6.48 6.65
CA LYS A 180 -18.66 -5.55 7.63
C LYS A 180 -17.63 -5.49 8.76
N PRO A 181 -17.12 -4.31 9.15
CA PRO A 181 -16.66 -4.15 10.51
C PRO A 181 -17.85 -4.56 11.38
N SER A 182 -17.64 -5.47 12.33
CA SER A 182 -18.62 -5.75 13.36
C SER A 182 -18.96 -4.42 14.05
N GLU A 183 -20.10 -3.84 13.71
CA GLU A 183 -20.76 -2.79 14.47
C GLU A 183 -21.09 -3.41 15.83
N LEU A 184 -20.18 -3.24 16.79
CA LEU A 184 -20.56 -3.23 18.20
C LEU A 184 -21.24 -1.87 18.41
N GLU A 185 -22.54 -1.84 18.14
CA GLU A 185 -23.44 -0.79 18.62
C GLU A 185 -23.32 -0.73 20.15
N VAL A 186 -22.59 0.26 20.66
CA VAL A 186 -22.75 0.69 22.05
C VAL A 186 -24.06 1.47 22.10
N GLN A 187 -25.13 0.78 22.51
CA GLN A 187 -26.37 1.39 22.93
C GLN A 187 -26.10 2.34 24.11
N LEU A 188 -26.04 3.64 23.83
CA LEU A 188 -26.22 4.68 24.84
C LEU A 188 -27.72 4.98 24.91
N ASP A 189 -28.42 4.32 25.83
CA ASP A 189 -29.70 4.83 26.29
C ASP A 189 -29.98 4.41 27.74
N ALA A 190 -29.67 5.33 28.66
CA ALA A 190 -30.33 5.39 29.96
C ALA A 190 -30.30 6.84 30.46
N LYS A 191 -31.46 7.48 30.31
CA LYS A 191 -31.90 8.71 30.98
C LYS A 191 -31.30 8.87 32.38
N GLN A 192 -30.64 9.99 32.63
CA GLN A 192 -30.66 10.63 33.94
C GLN A 192 -30.74 12.15 33.79
N HIS A 193 -31.91 12.65 34.12
CA HIS A 193 -32.18 14.05 34.48
C HIS A 193 -31.11 14.56 35.45
N CYS A 194 -30.48 15.67 35.13
CA CYS A 194 -29.95 16.55 36.18
C CYS A 194 -30.15 18.01 35.75
N CYS A 195 -31.26 18.59 36.20
CA CYS A 195 -31.47 20.03 36.27
C CYS A 195 -30.58 20.59 37.38
N CYS A 196 -29.65 21.48 37.06
CA CYS A 196 -29.14 22.47 38.00
C CYS A 196 -29.02 23.82 37.29
N LEU A 197 -30.08 24.61 37.46
CA LEU A 197 -30.12 26.03 37.16
C LEU A 197 -29.19 26.79 38.10
N ALA A 198 -28.35 27.66 37.53
CA ALA A 198 -27.66 28.69 38.26
C ALA A 198 -28.65 29.76 38.75
N LYS A 199 -28.67 30.03 40.05
CA LYS A 199 -29.03 31.33 40.62
C LYS A 199 -28.08 31.65 41.78
N ARG A 200 -27.24 32.66 41.59
CA ARG A 200 -26.77 33.55 42.66
C ARG A 200 -27.65 34.79 42.57
N ASP A 201 -28.16 35.25 43.71
CA ASP A 201 -28.23 36.66 44.12
C ASP A 201 -28.96 36.72 45.47
N GLY A 202 -28.29 37.32 46.45
CA GLY A 202 -28.66 37.43 47.85
C GLY A 202 -27.44 37.82 48.67
#